data_AF-A0AAQ4DPH4-F1
#
_entry.id   AF-A0AAQ4DPH4-F1
#
_cell.length_a   1.000
_cell.length_b   1.000
_cell.length_c   1.000
_cell.angle_alpha   90.00
_cell.angle_beta   90.00
_cell.angle_gamma   90.00
#
_symmetry.space_group_name_H-M   'P 1'
#
loop_
_entity.id
_entity.type
_entity.pdbx_description
1 polymer ?
#
loop_
_entity_poly.entity_id
_entity_poly.type
_entity_poly.pdbx_seq_one_letter_code
_entity_poly.pdbx_strand_id
1 'polypeptide(L)'
;MSAGHPLSSCLTQAESSNRSRLLALCLAVACGTCFLAAQLLVPPPPPTAERQKPSTVPQAAPAPAAADPDVRRRLPQCVIIGARKCGTRALLEFLALHPSVQKAPDEVHFFDDDERYALGLDWYRRRMPASRAGQLTVEKSPAYFVTEAAPGRVWAMNASLLLLLIVRDPVVRLVSDYAQLAANRRQLQREEAPPFERLILLPDGAVNAEYRPVRTSMYAVHVRRWLSHFPRRQLHVVDGDRLVREPLRELRRVEAFLGLPARIPSGALYFNRTKGFFCLRPNDTAAGRCLNDSKGRRHPHVPGPVVSRLRQFFAPFNREFYHLMGRDFGWPEQ
;
A
#
# COMPACT_ATOMS: atom_id res chain seq x y z
N MET A 1 -29.38 62.07 -16.04
CA MET A 1 -29.94 63.01 -15.05
C MET A 1 -30.30 62.16 -13.83
N SER A 2 -29.35 61.97 -12.90
CA SER A 2 -29.14 62.83 -11.70
C SER A 2 -30.37 62.82 -10.80
N ALA A 3 -30.32 62.59 -9.49
CA ALA A 3 -29.24 62.54 -8.49
C ALA A 3 -29.81 61.70 -7.32
N GLY A 4 -29.06 61.05 -6.42
CA GLY A 4 -27.97 61.59 -5.60
C GLY A 4 -28.47 61.79 -4.15
N HIS A 5 -27.97 60.95 -3.23
CA HIS A 5 -27.57 61.14 -1.81
C HIS A 5 -27.81 62.52 -1.15
N PRO A 6 -27.86 62.65 0.21
CA PRO A 6 -26.82 62.12 1.13
C PRO A 6 -27.23 61.85 2.61
N LEU A 7 -26.45 61.09 3.41
CA LEU A 7 -25.53 61.50 4.52
C LEU A 7 -26.22 62.32 5.65
N SER A 8 -25.90 62.24 6.95
CA SER A 8 -24.88 61.57 7.76
C SER A 8 -25.08 61.99 9.23
N SER A 9 -24.58 61.16 10.15
CA SER A 9 -23.92 61.47 11.44
C SER A 9 -24.53 62.43 12.48
N CYS A 10 -24.58 61.94 13.72
CA CYS A 10 -23.77 62.41 14.86
C CYS A 10 -23.66 61.23 15.86
N LEU A 11 -22.49 60.68 16.22
CA LEU A 11 -21.39 61.25 17.04
C LEU A 11 -21.97 61.84 18.34
N THR A 12 -21.53 61.55 19.56
CA THR A 12 -20.23 61.16 20.15
C THR A 12 -20.50 61.03 21.66
N GLN A 13 -19.92 60.11 22.42
CA GLN A 13 -18.65 60.19 23.21
C GLN A 13 -18.98 59.40 24.52
N ALA A 14 -18.11 58.65 25.19
CA ALA A 14 -16.78 58.96 25.70
C ALA A 14 -16.10 57.62 26.11
N GLU A 15 -14.87 57.33 25.65
CA GLU A 15 -13.58 57.45 26.39
C GLU A 15 -13.34 56.35 27.45
N SER A 16 -12.38 55.44 27.21
CA SER A 16 -10.95 55.46 27.67
C SER A 16 -10.82 55.14 29.18
N SER A 17 -9.89 54.35 29.73
CA SER A 17 -8.47 54.14 29.43
C SER A 17 -7.87 53.08 30.39
N ASN A 18 -6.78 52.42 29.95
CA ASN A 18 -5.56 52.04 30.69
C ASN A 18 -5.45 50.89 31.73
N ARG A 19 -4.53 49.97 31.38
CA ARG A 19 -3.29 49.53 32.09
C ARG A 19 -3.32 48.54 33.28
N SER A 20 -2.72 47.38 32.99
CA SER A 20 -1.49 46.79 33.58
C SER A 20 -1.38 46.44 35.08
N ARG A 21 -0.97 45.17 35.35
CA ARG A 21 -0.02 44.61 36.38
C ARG A 21 -0.39 43.12 36.58
N LEU A 22 0.40 42.05 36.33
CA LEU A 22 1.77 41.57 36.66
C LEU A 22 2.07 41.25 38.15
N LEU A 23 2.57 40.01 38.35
CA LEU A 23 3.42 39.44 39.44
C LEU A 23 2.77 39.26 40.83
N ALA A 24 3.07 38.28 41.69
CA ALA A 24 3.95 37.10 41.76
C ALA A 24 3.64 36.40 43.10
N LEU A 25 4.08 35.14 43.33
CA LEU A 25 4.91 34.80 44.51
C LEU A 25 5.43 33.34 44.45
N CYS A 26 6.75 33.21 44.44
CA CYS A 26 7.55 32.04 44.83
C CYS A 26 8.06 32.24 46.27
N LEU A 27 8.27 31.17 47.04
CA LEU A 27 9.28 31.01 48.14
C LEU A 27 9.03 29.60 48.76
N ALA A 28 9.87 28.58 48.65
CA ALA A 28 11.27 28.36 49.07
C ALA A 28 11.47 28.34 50.60
N VAL A 29 11.74 27.16 51.19
CA VAL A 29 12.58 26.98 52.39
C VAL A 29 13.29 25.61 52.33
N ALA A 30 14.62 25.65 52.40
CA ALA A 30 15.51 24.55 52.75
C ALA A 30 16.14 24.86 54.11
N CYS A 31 16.34 23.88 55.00
CA CYS A 31 17.42 23.89 56.01
C CYS A 31 17.45 22.56 56.79
N GLY A 32 18.65 22.10 57.19
CA GLY A 32 18.81 21.29 58.41
C GLY A 32 19.64 20.00 58.32
N THR A 33 20.96 20.12 58.13
CA THR A 33 21.93 19.13 58.60
C THR A 33 22.16 19.25 60.11
N CYS A 34 22.29 18.14 60.86
CA CYS A 34 23.42 17.84 61.78
C CYS A 34 23.11 16.82 62.92
N PHE A 35 24.11 15.94 63.16
CA PHE A 35 24.49 15.27 64.42
C PHE A 35 23.52 14.20 65.01
N LEU A 36 23.94 13.08 65.60
CA LEU A 36 25.19 12.69 66.27
C LEU A 36 25.26 11.14 66.40
N ALA A 37 26.47 10.57 66.22
CA ALA A 37 27.10 9.43 66.93
C ALA A 37 26.39 8.06 67.05
N ALA A 38 27.03 6.92 67.25
CA ALA A 38 28.37 6.35 67.11
C ALA A 38 28.23 4.92 67.66
N GLN A 39 28.93 3.91 67.10
CA GLN A 39 29.62 2.86 67.85
C GLN A 39 30.29 1.80 66.93
N LEU A 40 31.62 1.79 67.02
CA LEU A 40 32.53 0.64 67.21
C LEU A 40 32.79 -0.36 66.05
N LEU A 41 33.96 -0.13 65.42
CA LEU A 41 35.16 -1.02 65.36
C LEU A 41 35.00 -2.49 64.95
N VAL A 42 35.45 -2.85 63.74
CA VAL A 42 36.46 -3.90 63.46
C VAL A 42 37.15 -3.59 62.10
N PRO A 43 38.50 -3.60 61.98
CA PRO A 43 39.20 -3.35 60.72
C PRO A 43 39.26 -4.58 59.77
N PRO A 44 39.18 -4.41 58.45
CA PRO A 44 39.40 -5.50 57.49
C PRO A 44 40.90 -5.74 57.16
N PRO A 45 41.28 -6.98 56.78
CA PRO A 45 42.67 -7.41 56.55
C PRO A 45 43.31 -6.90 55.23
N PRO A 46 44.65 -6.97 55.10
CA PRO A 46 45.40 -6.42 53.96
C PRO A 46 45.22 -7.20 52.64
N PRO A 47 45.54 -6.59 51.48
CA PRO A 47 45.13 -7.05 50.16
C PRO A 47 45.92 -8.29 49.68
N THR A 48 45.19 -9.27 49.13
CA THR A 48 45.74 -10.41 48.40
C THR A 48 46.00 -10.04 46.94
N ALA A 49 47.14 -10.50 46.43
CA ALA A 49 47.72 -10.18 45.13
C ALA A 49 46.76 -10.40 43.94
N GLU A 50 46.60 -9.36 43.13
CA GLU A 50 45.90 -9.42 41.84
C GLU A 50 46.69 -10.27 40.85
N ARG A 51 46.06 -11.36 40.39
CA ARG A 51 46.53 -12.19 39.29
C ARG A 51 46.21 -11.47 37.97
N GLN A 52 47.23 -10.95 37.30
CA GLN A 52 47.12 -10.32 35.98
C GLN A 52 46.45 -11.27 34.97
N LYS A 53 45.31 -10.85 34.40
CA LYS A 53 44.69 -11.51 33.25
C LYS A 53 45.55 -11.24 31.99
N PRO A 54 45.82 -12.25 31.15
CA PRO A 54 46.54 -12.03 29.90
C PRO A 54 45.72 -11.14 28.95
N SER A 55 46.41 -10.13 28.44
CA SER A 55 45.96 -9.19 27.41
C SER A 55 45.51 -9.93 26.15
N THR A 56 44.21 -9.90 25.86
CA THR A 56 43.66 -10.28 24.56
C THR A 56 43.79 -9.11 23.61
N VAL A 57 44.65 -9.26 22.59
CA VAL A 57 44.75 -8.35 21.44
C VAL A 57 43.35 -8.23 20.79
N PRO A 58 42.82 -7.01 20.54
CA PRO A 58 41.54 -6.88 19.84
C PRO A 58 41.72 -7.33 18.40
N GLN A 59 41.06 -8.42 18.00
CA GLN A 59 40.89 -8.77 16.59
C GLN A 59 40.11 -7.64 15.92
N ALA A 60 40.72 -7.03 14.90
CA ALA A 60 40.05 -6.07 14.05
C ALA A 60 38.76 -6.68 13.49
N ALA A 61 37.65 -5.96 13.65
CA ALA A 61 36.38 -6.34 13.04
C ALA A 61 36.59 -6.55 11.53
N PRO A 62 36.01 -7.60 10.93
CA PRO A 62 36.11 -7.79 9.49
C PRO A 62 35.56 -6.55 8.78
N ALA A 63 36.37 -6.01 7.87
CA ALA A 63 35.97 -4.88 7.04
C ALA A 63 34.62 -5.17 6.38
N PRO A 64 33.72 -4.17 6.25
CA PRO A 64 32.45 -4.38 5.55
C PRO A 64 32.76 -4.93 4.16
N ALA A 65 32.17 -6.08 3.84
CA ALA A 65 32.32 -6.71 2.54
C ALA A 65 32.10 -5.65 1.46
N ALA A 66 33.09 -5.45 0.59
CA ALA A 66 33.02 -4.50 -0.51
C ALA A 66 31.70 -4.73 -1.25
N ALA A 67 30.90 -3.67 -1.43
CA ALA A 67 29.62 -3.75 -2.12
C ALA A 67 29.85 -4.36 -3.51
N ASP A 68 29.16 -5.47 -3.81
CA ASP A 68 29.15 -6.09 -5.14
C ASP A 68 28.81 -4.99 -6.17
N PRO A 69 29.74 -4.59 -7.05
CA PRO A 69 29.56 -3.44 -7.93
C PRO A 69 28.41 -3.61 -8.92
N ASP A 70 27.91 -4.83 -9.13
CA ASP A 70 26.74 -5.09 -9.96
C ASP A 70 25.39 -4.92 -9.23
N VAL A 71 25.41 -4.79 -7.90
CA VAL A 71 24.22 -4.62 -7.08
C VAL A 71 23.88 -3.14 -6.93
N ARG A 72 22.83 -2.69 -7.62
CA ARG A 72 22.36 -1.29 -7.57
C ARG A 72 20.85 -1.18 -7.65
N ARG A 73 20.31 -0.04 -7.22
CA ARG A 73 18.88 0.28 -7.36
C ARG A 73 18.61 0.74 -8.80
N ARG A 74 17.72 0.02 -9.48
CA ARG A 74 17.29 0.29 -10.87
C ARG A 74 15.82 0.71 -10.84
N LEU A 75 15.40 1.53 -11.82
CA LEU A 75 13.97 1.78 -12.04
C LEU A 75 13.25 0.46 -12.37
N PRO A 76 11.95 0.33 -12.07
CA PRO A 76 11.22 -0.90 -12.35
C PRO A 76 11.09 -1.14 -13.86
N GLN A 77 11.27 -2.40 -14.27
CA GLN A 77 10.99 -2.86 -15.64
C GLN A 77 9.54 -3.35 -15.77
N CYS A 78 8.87 -3.60 -14.65
CA CYS A 78 7.48 -4.01 -14.59
C CYS A 78 6.76 -3.32 -13.42
N VAL A 79 5.52 -2.87 -13.65
CA VAL A 79 4.68 -2.27 -12.61
C VAL A 79 3.34 -2.99 -12.54
N ILE A 80 2.95 -3.41 -11.34
CA ILE A 80 1.59 -3.88 -11.05
C ILE A 80 0.72 -2.66 -10.74
N ILE A 81 -0.01 -2.19 -11.74
CA ILE A 81 -0.74 -0.92 -11.70
C ILE A 81 -2.05 -0.99 -10.93
N GLY A 82 -2.58 -2.20 -10.69
CA GLY A 82 -3.89 -2.37 -10.09
C GLY A 82 -4.45 -3.77 -10.32
N ALA A 83 -5.75 -4.00 -10.09
CA ALA A 83 -6.68 -3.06 -9.48
C ALA A 83 -6.74 -3.24 -7.96
N ARG A 84 -7.08 -2.16 -7.24
CA ARG A 84 -7.29 -2.19 -5.79
C ARG A 84 -8.25 -3.32 -5.42
N LYS A 85 -7.88 -4.10 -4.39
CA LYS A 85 -8.61 -5.29 -3.86
C LYS A 85 -8.61 -6.55 -4.72
N CYS A 86 -7.92 -6.56 -5.86
CA CYS A 86 -7.89 -7.74 -6.73
C CYS A 86 -6.80 -8.77 -6.39
N GLY A 87 -5.98 -8.53 -5.37
CA GLY A 87 -4.89 -9.44 -4.99
C GLY A 87 -3.49 -8.97 -5.40
N THR A 88 -3.32 -7.68 -5.68
CA THR A 88 -2.03 -7.09 -6.09
C THR A 88 -0.87 -7.45 -5.16
N ARG A 89 -1.08 -7.48 -3.83
CA ARG A 89 -0.04 -7.90 -2.88
C ARG A 89 0.29 -9.39 -3.00
N ALA A 90 -0.71 -10.26 -3.20
CA ALA A 90 -0.48 -11.69 -3.39
C ALA A 90 0.34 -11.91 -4.67
N LEU A 91 -0.05 -11.26 -5.77
CA LEU A 91 0.68 -11.31 -7.04
C LEU A 91 2.15 -10.90 -6.86
N LEU A 92 2.43 -9.76 -6.21
CA LEU A 92 3.80 -9.30 -5.99
C LEU A 92 4.62 -10.25 -5.12
N GLU A 93 4.05 -10.75 -4.03
CA GLU A 93 4.73 -11.67 -3.12
C GLU A 93 5.01 -13.03 -3.77
N PHE A 94 4.06 -13.54 -4.55
CA PHE A 94 4.22 -14.82 -5.24
C PHE A 94 5.20 -14.71 -6.41
N LEU A 95 5.15 -13.62 -7.19
CA LEU A 95 6.09 -13.38 -8.28
C LEU A 95 7.54 -13.24 -7.77
N ALA A 96 7.72 -12.66 -6.58
CA ALA A 96 9.02 -12.52 -5.94
C ALA A 96 9.62 -13.84 -5.42
N LEU A 97 8.90 -14.97 -5.54
CA LEU A 97 9.50 -16.30 -5.37
C LEU A 97 10.43 -16.66 -6.54
N HIS A 98 10.32 -15.96 -7.68
CA HIS A 98 11.20 -16.16 -8.82
C HIS A 98 12.60 -15.56 -8.53
N PRO A 99 13.71 -16.30 -8.75
CA PRO A 99 15.07 -15.84 -8.39
C PRO A 99 15.52 -14.58 -9.15
N SER A 100 14.98 -14.35 -10.35
CA SER A 100 15.26 -13.16 -11.15
C SER A 100 14.35 -11.97 -10.88
N VAL A 101 13.50 -12.00 -9.85
CA VAL A 101 12.59 -10.91 -9.50
C VAL A 101 12.99 -10.26 -8.18
N GLN A 102 13.09 -8.93 -8.17
CA GLN A 102 13.26 -8.10 -6.98
C GLN A 102 12.04 -7.20 -6.83
N LYS A 103 11.35 -7.26 -5.69
CA LYS A 103 10.15 -6.45 -5.45
C LYS A 103 10.43 -5.21 -4.60
N ALA A 104 9.77 -4.10 -4.91
CA ALA A 104 9.64 -3.00 -3.97
C ALA A 104 8.93 -3.47 -2.68
N PRO A 105 9.39 -3.01 -1.50
CA PRO A 105 8.81 -3.46 -0.23
C PRO A 105 7.37 -2.97 -0.02
N ASP A 106 7.11 -1.74 -0.49
CA ASP A 106 5.89 -0.97 -0.23
C ASP A 106 5.28 -0.41 -1.53
N GLU A 107 4.06 0.10 -1.42
CA GLU A 107 3.41 0.88 -2.49
C GLU A 107 4.07 2.26 -2.52
N VAL A 108 4.72 2.61 -3.63
CA VAL A 108 5.55 3.82 -3.67
C VAL A 108 4.70 5.08 -3.90
N HIS A 109 3.59 4.90 -4.62
CA HIS A 109 2.68 5.97 -5.04
C HIS A 109 3.39 7.12 -5.75
N PHE A 110 4.31 6.81 -6.67
CA PHE A 110 5.08 7.85 -7.35
C PHE A 110 4.27 8.52 -8.47
N PHE A 111 3.46 7.76 -9.21
CA PHE A 111 2.74 8.28 -10.38
C PHE A 111 1.34 8.82 -10.07
N ASP A 112 0.79 8.57 -8.87
CA ASP A 112 -0.53 9.02 -8.43
C ASP A 112 -0.54 10.14 -7.39
N ASP A 113 0.63 10.58 -6.94
CA ASP A 113 0.82 11.64 -5.94
C ASP A 113 1.73 12.72 -6.55
N ASP A 114 1.21 13.94 -6.68
CA ASP A 114 1.90 15.03 -7.37
C ASP A 114 3.14 15.51 -6.61
N GLU A 115 3.10 15.50 -5.28
CA GLU A 115 4.24 15.87 -4.44
C GLU A 115 5.36 14.86 -4.61
N ARG A 116 5.05 13.55 -4.59
CA ARG A 116 6.05 12.50 -4.81
C ARG A 116 6.58 12.50 -6.23
N TYR A 117 5.73 12.74 -7.22
CA TYR A 117 6.15 12.80 -8.62
C TYR A 117 7.15 13.96 -8.84
N ALA A 118 6.93 15.11 -8.20
CA ALA A 118 7.82 16.26 -8.26
C ALA A 118 9.23 16.00 -7.68
N LEU A 119 9.40 14.98 -6.82
CA LEU A 119 10.72 14.57 -6.31
C LEU A 119 11.62 13.91 -7.36
N GLY A 120 11.07 13.59 -8.54
CA GLY A 120 11.81 13.11 -9.71
C GLY A 120 12.19 11.62 -9.67
N LEU A 121 12.67 11.13 -10.83
CA LEU A 121 12.96 9.71 -11.03
C LEU A 121 14.08 9.18 -10.14
N ASP A 122 15.02 10.03 -9.72
CA ASP A 122 16.07 9.62 -8.79
C ASP A 122 15.52 9.31 -7.40
N TRP A 123 14.53 10.08 -6.93
CA TRP A 123 13.81 9.73 -5.72
C TRP A 123 13.09 8.39 -5.88
N TYR A 124 12.39 8.19 -7.00
CA TYR A 124 11.68 6.94 -7.27
C TYR A 124 12.63 5.73 -7.31
N ARG A 125 13.76 5.85 -8.01
CA ARG A 125 14.82 4.82 -8.08
C ARG A 125 15.37 4.48 -6.70
N ARG A 126 15.56 5.45 -5.80
CA ARG A 126 16.01 5.18 -4.42
C ARG A 126 14.99 4.39 -3.59
N ARG A 127 13.71 4.34 -3.98
CA ARG A 127 12.70 3.48 -3.34
C ARG A 127 12.75 2.03 -3.81
N MET A 128 13.43 1.73 -4.92
CA MET A 128 13.54 0.38 -5.48
C MET A 128 14.55 -0.47 -4.71
N PRO A 129 14.36 -1.80 -4.61
CA PRO A 129 15.38 -2.69 -4.03
C PRO A 129 16.67 -2.64 -4.87
N ALA A 130 17.79 -2.99 -4.25
CA ALA A 130 18.98 -3.28 -5.02
C ALA A 130 18.79 -4.61 -5.78
N SER A 131 19.19 -4.65 -7.03
CA SER A 131 19.11 -5.81 -7.90
C SER A 131 20.46 -6.06 -8.57
N ARG A 132 20.66 -7.23 -9.17
CA ARG A 132 21.79 -7.50 -10.09
C ARG A 132 21.41 -7.23 -11.54
N ALA A 133 22.39 -7.18 -12.43
CA ALA A 133 22.10 -7.21 -13.86
C ALA A 133 21.26 -8.45 -14.22
N GLY A 134 20.28 -8.29 -15.12
CA GLY A 134 19.37 -9.37 -15.53
C GLY A 134 18.22 -9.68 -14.56
N GLN A 135 18.21 -9.13 -13.34
CA GLN A 135 17.03 -9.21 -12.47
C GLN A 135 16.02 -8.11 -12.81
N LEU A 136 14.73 -8.46 -12.75
CA LEU A 136 13.62 -7.54 -12.93
C LEU A 136 13.24 -6.90 -11.59
N THR A 137 13.23 -5.58 -11.54
CA THR A 137 12.66 -4.81 -10.46
C THR A 137 11.17 -4.60 -10.72
N VAL A 138 10.32 -4.99 -9.75
CA VAL A 138 8.86 -4.91 -9.83
C VAL A 138 8.30 -4.04 -8.71
N GLU A 139 7.48 -3.07 -9.08
CA GLU A 139 6.75 -2.19 -8.14
C GLU A 139 5.24 -2.43 -8.24
N LYS A 140 4.47 -2.04 -7.22
CA LYS A 140 3.03 -2.26 -7.15
C LYS A 140 2.35 -1.12 -6.39
N SER A 141 1.57 -0.31 -7.10
CA SER A 141 0.73 0.75 -6.53
C SER A 141 -0.66 0.69 -7.17
N PRO A 142 -1.66 0.06 -6.52
CA PRO A 142 -2.94 -0.23 -7.14
C PRO A 142 -3.79 0.98 -7.52
N ALA A 143 -3.44 2.16 -6.99
CA ALA A 143 -4.08 3.42 -7.29
C ALA A 143 -3.72 3.93 -8.70
N TYR A 144 -2.55 3.57 -9.24
CA TYR A 144 -2.14 3.97 -10.59
C TYR A 144 -3.20 3.65 -11.62
N PHE A 145 -3.83 2.47 -11.54
CA PHE A 145 -4.81 2.02 -12.52
C PHE A 145 -5.95 3.01 -12.75
N VAL A 146 -6.44 3.69 -11.71
CA VAL A 146 -7.57 4.63 -11.80
C VAL A 146 -7.14 6.09 -11.91
N THR A 147 -5.90 6.43 -11.54
CA THR A 147 -5.40 7.81 -11.58
C THR A 147 -5.19 8.26 -13.02
N GLU A 148 -5.73 9.43 -13.37
CA GLU A 148 -5.77 9.90 -14.75
C GLU A 148 -4.39 10.22 -15.32
N ALA A 149 -3.53 10.84 -14.53
CA ALA A 149 -2.18 11.22 -14.94
C ALA A 149 -1.19 10.03 -15.00
N ALA A 150 -1.50 8.91 -14.33
CA ALA A 150 -0.53 7.83 -14.14
C ALA A 150 -0.05 7.17 -15.45
N PRO A 151 -0.92 6.82 -16.44
CA PRO A 151 -0.48 6.24 -17.70
C PRO A 151 0.56 7.10 -18.44
N GLY A 152 0.29 8.40 -18.56
CA GLY A 152 1.19 9.34 -19.23
C GLY A 152 2.54 9.47 -18.51
N ARG A 153 2.53 9.53 -17.17
CA ARG A 153 3.76 9.61 -16.36
C ARG A 153 4.60 8.33 -16.42
N VAL A 154 3.96 7.15 -16.38
CA VAL A 154 4.66 5.86 -16.53
C VAL A 154 5.27 5.75 -17.93
N TRP A 155 4.52 6.16 -18.96
CA TRP A 155 4.99 6.17 -20.34
C TRP A 155 6.19 7.11 -20.55
N ALA A 156 6.14 8.31 -19.96
CA ALA A 156 7.23 9.29 -20.00
C ALA A 156 8.51 8.77 -19.32
N MET A 157 8.39 7.96 -18.28
CA MET A 157 9.55 7.30 -17.67
C MET A 157 10.13 6.21 -18.58
N ASN A 158 9.28 5.32 -19.11
CA ASN A 158 9.71 4.24 -19.98
C ASN A 158 8.53 3.72 -20.83
N ALA A 159 8.49 4.11 -22.10
CA ALA A 159 7.46 3.67 -23.04
C ALA A 159 7.47 2.15 -23.32
N SER A 160 8.59 1.46 -23.05
CA SER A 160 8.75 0.00 -23.24
C SER A 160 8.45 -0.82 -21.96
N LEU A 161 7.98 -0.18 -20.89
CA LEU A 161 7.69 -0.85 -19.62
C LEU A 161 6.55 -1.88 -19.74
N LEU A 162 6.64 -2.98 -18.99
CA LEU A 162 5.60 -4.01 -18.92
C LEU A 162 4.64 -3.74 -17.76
N LEU A 163 3.35 -3.87 -18.01
CA LEU A 163 2.28 -3.59 -17.06
C LEU A 163 1.57 -4.88 -16.66
N LEU A 164 1.41 -5.08 -15.36
CA LEU A 164 0.57 -6.13 -14.81
C LEU A 164 -0.70 -5.51 -14.22
N LEU A 165 -1.86 -5.98 -14.68
CA LEU A 165 -3.17 -5.63 -14.14
C LEU A 165 -3.81 -6.90 -13.59
N ILE A 166 -4.08 -6.97 -12.29
CA ILE A 166 -4.87 -8.06 -11.70
C ILE A 166 -6.31 -7.61 -11.49
N VAL A 167 -7.26 -8.39 -11.99
CA VAL A 167 -8.71 -8.13 -11.89
C VAL A 167 -9.43 -9.28 -11.23
N ARG A 168 -10.63 -9.03 -10.71
CA ARG A 168 -11.54 -10.03 -10.13
C ARG A 168 -12.95 -9.67 -10.56
N ASP A 169 -13.91 -10.54 -10.28
CA ASP A 169 -15.33 -10.18 -10.38
C ASP A 169 -15.56 -8.77 -9.78
N PRO A 170 -16.13 -7.82 -10.55
CA PRO A 170 -16.28 -6.42 -10.15
C PRO A 170 -17.16 -6.24 -8.91
N VAL A 171 -18.15 -7.11 -8.70
CA VAL A 171 -19.01 -7.12 -7.51
C VAL A 171 -18.21 -7.62 -6.31
N VAL A 172 -17.48 -8.72 -6.46
CA VAL A 172 -16.63 -9.25 -5.38
C VAL A 172 -15.55 -8.24 -4.98
N ARG A 173 -14.94 -7.55 -5.96
CA ARG A 173 -13.97 -6.48 -5.73
C ARG A 173 -14.59 -5.32 -4.97
N LEU A 174 -15.78 -4.86 -5.38
CA LEU A 174 -16.52 -3.77 -4.74
C LEU A 174 -16.81 -4.08 -3.26
N VAL A 175 -17.34 -5.28 -2.98
CA VAL A 175 -17.61 -5.74 -1.61
C VAL A 175 -16.33 -5.81 -0.78
N SER A 176 -15.24 -6.30 -1.37
CA SER A 176 -13.92 -6.33 -0.70
C SER A 176 -13.42 -4.93 -0.34
N ASP A 177 -13.67 -3.95 -1.21
CA ASP A 177 -13.26 -2.57 -1.01
C ASP A 177 -14.05 -1.91 0.13
N TYR A 178 -15.37 -2.07 0.12
CA TYR A 178 -16.24 -1.66 1.21
C TYR A 178 -15.79 -2.27 2.55
N ALA A 179 -15.53 -3.58 2.59
CA ALA A 179 -15.08 -4.26 3.80
C ALA A 179 -13.77 -3.68 4.36
N GLN A 180 -12.83 -3.30 3.48
CA GLN A 180 -11.60 -2.63 3.90
C GLN A 180 -11.87 -1.20 4.40
N LEU A 181 -12.70 -0.43 3.71
CA LEU A 181 -13.04 0.94 4.13
C LEU A 181 -13.74 0.96 5.49
N ALA A 182 -14.67 0.03 5.72
CA ALA A 182 -15.34 -0.14 7.01
C ALA A 182 -14.38 -0.55 8.13
N ALA A 183 -13.47 -1.50 7.87
CA ALA A 183 -12.45 -1.89 8.84
C ALA A 183 -11.50 -0.72 9.20
N ASN A 184 -11.06 0.04 8.19
CA ASN A 184 -10.20 1.19 8.40
C ASN A 184 -10.88 2.29 9.23
N ARG A 185 -12.18 2.55 9.01
CA ARG A 185 -12.96 3.49 9.84
C ARG A 185 -12.97 3.08 11.31
N ARG A 186 -13.25 1.80 11.60
CA ARG A 186 -13.23 1.26 12.96
C ARG A 186 -11.87 1.38 13.63
N GLN A 187 -10.80 1.05 12.89
CA GLN A 187 -9.43 1.16 13.42
C GLN A 187 -9.06 2.60 13.77
N LEU A 188 -9.54 3.58 12.98
CA LEU A 188 -9.33 5.01 13.21
C LEU A 188 -10.36 5.63 14.17
N GLN A 189 -11.17 4.82 14.86
CA GLN A 189 -12.23 5.27 15.78
C GLN A 189 -13.17 6.32 15.16
N ARG A 190 -13.44 6.19 13.85
CA ARG A 190 -14.40 7.03 13.13
C ARG A 190 -15.80 6.43 13.20
N GLU A 191 -16.80 7.24 12.87
CA GLU A 191 -18.17 6.78 12.68
C GLU A 191 -18.25 5.53 11.80
N GLU A 192 -19.19 4.65 12.18
CA GLU A 192 -19.44 3.41 11.45
C GLU A 192 -19.68 3.68 9.96
N ALA A 193 -19.24 2.73 9.14
CA ALA A 193 -19.52 2.84 7.71
C ALA A 193 -21.04 2.74 7.50
N PRO A 194 -21.63 3.60 6.66
CA PRO A 194 -23.02 3.42 6.26
C PRO A 194 -23.24 2.03 5.65
N PRO A 195 -24.47 1.48 5.75
CA PRO A 195 -24.81 0.22 5.11
C PRO A 195 -24.38 0.19 3.64
N PHE A 196 -23.94 -0.97 3.17
CA PHE A 196 -23.38 -1.13 1.83
C PHE A 196 -24.34 -0.61 0.75
N GLU A 197 -25.61 -1.01 0.86
CA GLU A 197 -26.71 -0.66 -0.03
C GLU A 197 -26.90 0.86 -0.14
N ARG A 198 -26.77 1.59 0.98
CA ARG A 198 -26.91 3.05 1.00
C ARG A 198 -25.78 3.77 0.26
N LEU A 199 -24.62 3.12 0.13
CA LEU A 199 -23.47 3.70 -0.60
C LEU A 199 -23.54 3.39 -2.09
N ILE A 200 -24.06 2.22 -2.45
CA ILE A 200 -24.02 1.70 -3.83
C ILE A 200 -25.33 1.91 -4.60
N LEU A 201 -26.44 2.25 -3.95
CA LEU A 201 -27.72 2.53 -4.59
C LEU A 201 -28.16 3.98 -4.34
N LEU A 202 -28.74 4.59 -5.38
CA LEU A 202 -29.43 5.87 -5.30
C LEU A 202 -30.88 5.68 -4.79
N PRO A 203 -31.59 6.75 -4.40
CA PRO A 203 -32.96 6.64 -3.88
C PRO A 203 -33.96 5.98 -4.86
N ASP A 204 -33.71 6.07 -6.15
CA ASP A 204 -34.50 5.42 -7.22
C ASP A 204 -34.13 3.94 -7.46
N GLY A 205 -33.16 3.42 -6.70
CA GLY A 205 -32.65 2.05 -6.83
C GLY A 205 -31.63 1.85 -7.96
N ALA A 206 -31.22 2.90 -8.67
CA ALA A 206 -30.12 2.83 -9.63
C ALA A 206 -28.77 2.66 -8.91
N VAL A 207 -27.79 2.05 -9.58
CA VAL A 207 -26.44 1.92 -9.02
C VAL A 207 -25.75 3.29 -9.02
N ASN A 208 -25.23 3.69 -7.86
CA ASN A 208 -24.48 4.91 -7.67
C ASN A 208 -23.08 4.82 -8.31
N ALA A 209 -22.97 5.21 -9.58
CA ALA A 209 -21.71 5.22 -10.32
C ALA A 209 -20.66 6.21 -9.76
N GLU A 210 -21.10 7.23 -9.01
CA GLU A 210 -20.20 8.21 -8.37
C GLU A 210 -19.50 7.67 -7.13
N TYR A 211 -20.04 6.59 -6.54
CA TYR A 211 -19.36 5.93 -5.44
C TYR A 211 -18.02 5.34 -5.94
N ARG A 212 -16.90 5.89 -5.46
CA ARG A 212 -15.55 5.56 -5.97
C ARG A 212 -15.28 4.05 -6.11
N PRO A 213 -15.67 3.17 -5.16
CA PRO A 213 -15.53 1.73 -5.35
C PRO A 213 -16.34 1.15 -6.51
N VAL A 214 -17.54 1.66 -6.82
CA VAL A 214 -18.30 1.24 -8.01
C VAL A 214 -17.52 1.65 -9.27
N ARG A 215 -17.10 2.92 -9.35
CA ARG A 215 -16.31 3.42 -10.48
C ARG A 215 -14.99 2.68 -10.68
N THR A 216 -14.34 2.27 -9.60
CA THR A 216 -13.09 1.46 -9.65
C THR A 216 -13.30 0.08 -10.26
N SER A 217 -14.51 -0.49 -10.14
CA SER A 217 -14.88 -1.78 -10.73
C SER A 217 -15.25 -1.70 -12.22
N MET A 218 -15.41 -0.50 -12.79
CA MET A 218 -15.66 -0.30 -14.23
C MET A 218 -14.36 -0.40 -15.02
N TYR A 219 -13.78 -1.60 -15.09
CA TYR A 219 -12.41 -1.81 -15.58
C TYR A 219 -12.16 -1.31 -17.01
N ALA A 220 -13.14 -1.42 -17.90
CA ALA A 220 -13.02 -0.99 -19.29
C ALA A 220 -12.71 0.51 -19.42
N VAL A 221 -13.33 1.35 -18.57
CA VAL A 221 -13.11 2.80 -18.51
C VAL A 221 -11.63 3.11 -18.27
N HIS A 222 -11.03 2.45 -17.28
CA HIS A 222 -9.64 2.69 -16.90
C HIS A 222 -8.68 2.08 -17.91
N VAL A 223 -8.93 0.85 -18.37
CA VAL A 223 -8.08 0.19 -19.35
C VAL A 223 -7.99 0.96 -20.66
N ARG A 224 -9.09 1.57 -21.15
CA ARG A 224 -9.04 2.44 -22.34
C ARG A 224 -7.98 3.54 -22.21
N ARG A 225 -7.88 4.16 -21.04
CA ARG A 225 -6.86 5.19 -20.75
C ARG A 225 -5.44 4.62 -20.74
N TRP A 226 -5.24 3.41 -20.24
CA TRP A 226 -3.93 2.77 -20.32
C TRP A 226 -3.55 2.39 -21.76
N LEU A 227 -4.53 1.93 -22.54
CA LEU A 227 -4.33 1.54 -23.93
C LEU A 227 -4.09 2.74 -24.88
N SER A 228 -4.45 3.96 -24.48
CA SER A 228 -4.10 5.16 -25.26
C SER A 228 -2.62 5.53 -25.16
N HIS A 229 -1.88 5.00 -24.17
CA HIS A 229 -0.44 5.21 -24.00
C HIS A 229 0.39 3.96 -24.28
N PHE A 230 -0.11 2.79 -23.91
CA PHE A 230 0.61 1.52 -24.05
C PHE A 230 -0.09 0.59 -25.04
N PRO A 231 0.65 -0.05 -25.95
CA PRO A 231 0.05 -1.07 -26.80
C PRO A 231 -0.41 -2.26 -25.95
N ARG A 232 -1.50 -2.90 -26.37
CA ARG A 232 -2.12 -4.04 -25.68
C ARG A 232 -1.13 -5.15 -25.28
N ARG A 233 -0.10 -5.39 -26.10
CA ARG A 233 0.96 -6.39 -25.85
C ARG A 233 1.84 -6.12 -24.63
N GLN A 234 1.88 -4.88 -24.14
CA GLN A 234 2.63 -4.48 -22.94
C GLN A 234 1.80 -4.55 -21.66
N LEU A 235 0.52 -4.92 -21.74
CA LEU A 235 -0.37 -5.04 -20.58
C LEU A 235 -0.85 -6.48 -20.46
N HIS A 236 -0.44 -7.17 -19.39
CA HIS A 236 -0.94 -8.50 -19.08
C HIS A 236 -1.97 -8.44 -17.97
N VAL A 237 -3.12 -9.08 -18.21
CA VAL A 237 -4.20 -9.16 -17.24
C VAL A 237 -4.17 -10.51 -16.51
N VAL A 238 -3.87 -10.44 -15.22
CA VAL A 238 -3.92 -11.58 -14.29
C VAL A 238 -5.36 -11.78 -13.82
N ASP A 239 -5.84 -13.02 -13.91
CA ASP A 239 -7.14 -13.40 -13.37
C ASP A 239 -6.99 -13.65 -11.87
N GLY A 240 -7.41 -12.68 -11.07
CA GLY A 240 -7.31 -12.73 -9.62
C GLY A 240 -8.22 -13.78 -8.97
N ASP A 241 -9.31 -14.18 -9.64
CA ASP A 241 -10.17 -15.26 -9.14
C ASP A 241 -9.49 -16.62 -9.36
N ARG A 242 -8.79 -16.80 -10.48
CA ARG A 242 -7.89 -17.94 -10.68
C ARG A 242 -6.66 -17.87 -9.78
N LEU A 243 -6.06 -16.70 -9.54
CA LEU A 243 -4.90 -16.60 -8.65
C LEU A 243 -5.22 -17.09 -7.22
N VAL A 244 -6.46 -16.91 -6.76
CA VAL A 244 -6.92 -17.43 -5.46
C VAL A 244 -7.04 -18.96 -5.45
N ARG A 245 -7.40 -19.59 -6.58
CA ARG A 245 -7.68 -21.04 -6.68
C ARG A 245 -6.49 -21.87 -7.19
N GLU A 246 -5.80 -21.37 -8.21
CA GLU A 246 -4.72 -22.03 -8.96
C GLU A 246 -3.54 -21.05 -9.18
N PRO A 247 -2.88 -20.55 -8.12
CA PRO A 247 -1.91 -19.46 -8.24
C PRO A 247 -0.73 -19.77 -9.16
N LEU A 248 -0.16 -20.98 -9.07
CA LEU A 248 1.00 -21.36 -9.88
C LEU A 248 0.70 -21.28 -11.39
N ARG A 249 -0.51 -21.67 -11.80
CA ARG A 249 -0.92 -21.64 -13.21
C ARG A 249 -1.03 -20.22 -13.74
N GLU A 250 -1.59 -19.29 -12.97
CA GLU A 250 -1.60 -17.87 -13.35
C GLU A 250 -0.18 -17.28 -13.33
N LEU A 251 0.67 -17.67 -12.37
CA LEU A 251 2.05 -17.19 -12.30
C LEU A 251 2.90 -17.66 -13.49
N ARG A 252 2.67 -18.86 -14.04
CA ARG A 252 3.36 -19.29 -15.27
C ARG A 252 3.07 -18.37 -16.45
N ARG A 253 1.85 -17.84 -16.54
CA ARG A 253 1.48 -16.86 -17.59
C ARG A 253 2.19 -15.53 -17.38
N VAL A 254 2.34 -15.12 -16.12
CA VAL A 254 3.10 -13.92 -15.75
C VAL A 254 4.59 -14.09 -16.05
N GLU A 255 5.20 -15.23 -15.70
CA GLU A 255 6.60 -15.53 -16.05
C GLU A 255 6.81 -15.44 -17.58
N ALA A 256 5.96 -16.10 -18.37
CA ALA A 256 6.04 -16.06 -19.82
C ALA A 256 5.89 -14.64 -20.39
N PHE A 257 4.94 -13.86 -19.87
CA PHE A 257 4.75 -12.46 -20.28
C PHE A 257 5.96 -11.57 -19.97
N LEU A 258 6.62 -11.80 -18.83
CA LEU A 258 7.82 -11.06 -18.42
C LEU A 258 9.11 -11.58 -19.10
N GLY A 259 9.03 -12.58 -19.97
CA GLY A 259 10.20 -13.21 -20.60
C GLY A 259 11.06 -13.99 -19.61
N LEU A 260 10.48 -14.45 -18.49
CA LEU A 260 11.16 -15.24 -17.48
C LEU A 260 10.98 -16.75 -17.73
N PRO A 261 12.00 -17.57 -17.48
CA PRO A 261 11.83 -19.02 -17.45
C PRO A 261 10.92 -19.42 -16.28
N ALA A 262 10.23 -20.55 -16.41
CA ALA A 262 9.33 -21.06 -15.38
C ALA A 262 10.11 -21.59 -14.16
N ARG A 263 10.49 -20.72 -13.21
CA ARG A 263 11.35 -21.05 -12.06
C ARG A 263 10.72 -20.82 -10.69
N ILE A 264 9.49 -20.31 -10.60
CA ILE A 264 8.73 -20.38 -9.34
C ILE A 264 8.53 -21.87 -8.98
N PRO A 265 9.01 -22.38 -7.82
CA PRO A 265 8.89 -23.79 -7.49
C PRO A 265 7.45 -24.21 -7.20
N SER A 266 7.04 -25.41 -7.63
CA SER A 266 5.66 -25.89 -7.42
C SER A 266 5.28 -26.04 -5.94
N GLY A 267 6.24 -26.35 -5.07
CA GLY A 267 6.05 -26.46 -3.61
C GLY A 267 6.10 -25.13 -2.84
N ALA A 268 6.44 -24.02 -3.52
CA ALA A 268 6.63 -22.71 -2.89
C ALA A 268 5.32 -22.05 -2.46
N LEU A 269 4.18 -22.59 -2.88
CA LEU A 269 2.85 -22.18 -2.45
C LEU A 269 2.10 -23.37 -1.85
N TYR A 270 1.44 -23.17 -0.72
CA TYR A 270 0.60 -24.19 -0.08
C TYR A 270 -0.72 -23.59 0.37
N PHE A 271 -1.80 -24.37 0.30
CA PHE A 271 -3.11 -23.91 0.76
C PHE A 271 -3.21 -24.04 2.28
N ASN A 272 -3.45 -22.93 2.98
CA ASN A 272 -3.69 -22.93 4.41
C ASN A 272 -5.19 -22.96 4.69
N ARG A 273 -5.70 -24.07 5.25
CA ARG A 273 -7.14 -24.27 5.52
C ARG A 273 -7.71 -23.24 6.50
N THR A 274 -6.96 -22.87 7.54
CA THR A 274 -7.37 -21.86 8.53
C THR A 274 -7.45 -20.47 7.91
N LYS A 275 -6.48 -20.12 7.07
CA LYS A 275 -6.49 -18.82 6.36
C LYS A 275 -7.52 -18.79 5.23
N GLY A 276 -7.80 -19.93 4.59
CA GLY A 276 -8.64 -20.05 3.40
C GLY A 276 -7.96 -19.57 2.11
N PHE A 277 -6.63 -19.40 2.11
CA PHE A 277 -5.85 -18.89 0.98
C PHE A 277 -4.50 -19.60 0.87
N PHE A 278 -3.87 -19.49 -0.30
CA PHE A 278 -2.49 -19.90 -0.50
C PHE A 278 -1.52 -19.00 0.27
N CYS A 279 -0.54 -19.64 0.91
CA CYS A 279 0.55 -19.03 1.65
C CYS A 279 1.90 -19.42 1.01
N LEU A 280 2.95 -18.68 1.34
CA LEU A 280 4.29 -18.86 0.77
C LEU A 280 5.11 -19.83 1.61
N ARG A 281 5.94 -20.64 0.97
CA ARG A 281 6.95 -21.49 1.61
C ARG A 281 8.27 -21.33 0.85
N PRO A 282 9.04 -20.27 1.13
CA PRO A 282 10.33 -20.06 0.50
C PRO A 282 11.31 -21.17 0.92
N ASN A 283 12.04 -21.70 -0.05
CA ASN A 283 13.16 -22.64 0.16
C ASN A 283 12.80 -23.92 0.94
N ASP A 284 11.55 -24.38 0.85
CA ASP A 284 11.06 -25.59 1.51
C ASP A 284 11.30 -25.66 3.03
N THR A 285 11.51 -24.49 3.65
CA THR A 285 11.60 -24.39 5.11
C THR A 285 10.26 -24.78 5.74
N ALA A 286 10.30 -25.54 6.85
CA ALA A 286 9.09 -25.98 7.55
C ALA A 286 8.17 -24.81 7.98
N ALA A 287 8.74 -23.61 8.14
CA ALA A 287 8.02 -22.39 8.46
C ALA A 287 7.47 -21.70 7.20
N GLY A 288 6.25 -22.05 6.82
CA GLY A 288 5.48 -21.28 5.83
C GLY A 288 5.06 -19.89 6.36
N ARG A 289 4.80 -18.94 5.47
CA ARG A 289 4.35 -17.58 5.77
C ARG A 289 3.11 -17.21 4.96
N CYS A 290 2.03 -16.85 5.64
CA CYS A 290 0.83 -16.30 5.00
C CYS A 290 0.92 -14.79 4.81
N LEU A 291 0.06 -14.24 3.94
CA LEU A 291 -0.17 -12.80 3.88
C LEU A 291 -0.83 -12.32 5.17
N ASN A 292 -0.59 -11.07 5.56
CA ASN A 292 -1.10 -10.48 6.80
C ASN A 292 -2.64 -10.49 6.91
N ASP A 293 -3.17 -10.21 8.09
CA ASP A 293 -4.61 -10.30 8.39
C ASP A 293 -5.47 -9.28 7.65
N SER A 294 -4.83 -8.27 7.06
CA SER A 294 -5.53 -7.38 6.14
C SER A 294 -5.93 -8.06 4.81
N LYS A 295 -5.34 -9.22 4.47
CA LYS A 295 -5.61 -9.97 3.24
C LYS A 295 -6.53 -11.16 3.54
N GLY A 296 -7.56 -11.33 2.71
CA GLY A 296 -8.54 -12.41 2.87
C GLY A 296 -9.61 -12.15 3.94
N ARG A 297 -9.97 -10.88 4.18
CA ARG A 297 -11.03 -10.52 5.13
C ARG A 297 -12.36 -11.14 4.73
N ARG A 298 -13.15 -11.54 5.73
CA ARG A 298 -14.55 -11.96 5.53
C ARG A 298 -15.33 -10.80 4.93
N HIS A 299 -16.06 -11.08 3.85
CA HIS A 299 -16.94 -10.11 3.22
C HIS A 299 -18.27 -10.03 3.98
N PRO A 300 -18.89 -8.85 4.09
CA PRO A 300 -20.25 -8.75 4.59
C PRO A 300 -21.20 -9.50 3.66
N HIS A 301 -22.32 -9.97 4.21
CA HIS A 301 -23.42 -10.48 3.40
C HIS A 301 -24.00 -9.33 2.58
N VAL A 302 -24.29 -9.60 1.30
CA VAL A 302 -24.98 -8.66 0.41
C VAL A 302 -26.22 -9.37 -0.12
N PRO A 303 -27.42 -8.77 -0.01
CA PRO A 303 -28.64 -9.40 -0.46
C PRO A 303 -28.60 -9.77 -1.95
N GLY A 304 -29.17 -10.93 -2.30
CA GLY A 304 -29.22 -11.43 -3.69
C GLY A 304 -29.75 -10.42 -4.72
N PRO A 305 -30.85 -9.69 -4.46
CA PRO A 305 -31.35 -8.66 -5.37
C PRO A 305 -30.35 -7.53 -5.62
N VAL A 306 -29.57 -7.15 -4.60
CA VAL A 306 -28.52 -6.13 -4.71
C VAL A 306 -27.37 -6.64 -5.55
N VAL A 307 -26.93 -7.88 -5.34
CA VAL A 307 -25.91 -8.54 -6.18
C VAL A 307 -26.36 -8.59 -7.63
N SER A 308 -27.59 -9.00 -7.89
CA SER A 308 -28.16 -9.11 -9.25
C SER A 308 -28.16 -7.74 -9.95
N ARG A 309 -28.58 -6.68 -9.23
CA ARG A 309 -28.55 -5.30 -9.74
C ARG A 309 -27.13 -4.84 -10.09
N LEU A 310 -26.16 -5.12 -9.24
CA LEU A 310 -24.75 -4.78 -9.49
C LEU A 310 -24.19 -5.55 -10.71
N ARG A 311 -24.51 -6.84 -10.85
CA ARG A 311 -24.07 -7.65 -11.99
C ARG A 311 -24.63 -7.11 -13.31
N GLN A 312 -25.92 -6.78 -13.34
CA GLN A 312 -26.56 -6.14 -14.49
C GLN A 312 -25.90 -4.79 -14.83
N PHE A 313 -25.59 -3.98 -13.82
CA PHE A 313 -24.88 -2.71 -14.01
C PHE A 313 -23.47 -2.90 -14.60
N PHE A 314 -22.70 -3.88 -14.10
CA PHE A 314 -21.32 -4.11 -14.56
C PHE A 314 -21.25 -4.87 -15.89
N ALA A 315 -22.28 -5.63 -16.27
CA ALA A 315 -22.32 -6.45 -17.49
C ALA A 315 -21.83 -5.73 -18.78
N PRO A 316 -22.32 -4.52 -19.14
CA PRO A 316 -21.81 -3.82 -20.32
C PRO A 316 -20.31 -3.47 -20.21
N PHE A 317 -19.84 -3.06 -19.03
CA PHE A 317 -18.42 -2.77 -18.80
C PHE A 317 -17.55 -4.03 -18.83
N ASN A 318 -18.07 -5.16 -18.38
CA ASN A 318 -17.39 -6.45 -18.42
C ASN A 318 -17.19 -6.91 -19.86
N ARG A 319 -18.26 -6.89 -20.67
CA ARG A 319 -18.18 -7.25 -22.10
C ARG A 319 -17.19 -6.36 -22.86
N GLU A 320 -17.21 -5.06 -22.58
CA GLU A 320 -16.25 -4.13 -23.18
C GLU A 320 -14.81 -4.44 -22.74
N PHE A 321 -14.59 -4.70 -21.44
CA PHE A 321 -13.28 -5.09 -20.93
C PHE A 321 -12.78 -6.40 -21.59
N TYR A 322 -13.66 -7.40 -21.77
CA TYR A 322 -13.32 -8.66 -22.42
C TYR A 322 -12.91 -8.46 -23.86
N HIS A 323 -13.63 -7.62 -24.59
CA HIS A 323 -13.28 -7.24 -25.96
C HIS A 323 -11.91 -6.55 -26.00
N LEU A 324 -11.70 -5.49 -25.22
CA LEU A 324 -10.41 -4.78 -25.17
C LEU A 324 -9.25 -5.71 -24.81
N MET A 325 -9.50 -6.65 -23.91
CA MET A 325 -8.50 -7.60 -23.43
C MET A 325 -8.38 -8.86 -24.31
N GLY A 326 -9.25 -9.08 -25.29
CA GLY A 326 -9.28 -10.32 -26.07
C GLY A 326 -9.42 -11.58 -25.20
N ARG A 327 -10.06 -11.47 -24.04
CA ARG A 327 -10.21 -12.57 -23.06
C ARG A 327 -11.47 -12.36 -22.23
N ASP A 328 -12.30 -13.40 -22.18
CA ASP A 328 -13.41 -13.50 -21.24
C ASP A 328 -12.91 -14.05 -19.88
N PHE A 329 -13.39 -13.44 -18.80
CA PHE A 329 -13.07 -13.84 -17.42
C PHE A 329 -14.21 -14.61 -16.73
N GLY A 330 -15.36 -14.77 -17.41
CA GLY A 330 -16.50 -15.57 -16.94
C GLY A 330 -17.17 -14.98 -15.71
N TRP A 331 -17.22 -13.66 -15.57
CA TRP A 331 -17.92 -13.03 -14.44
C TRP A 331 -19.43 -13.07 -14.66
N PRO A 332 -20.22 -13.37 -13.61
CA PRO A 332 -21.67 -13.50 -13.71
C PRO A 332 -22.34 -12.16 -14.05
N GLU A 333 -23.32 -12.20 -14.96
CA GLU A 333 -24.13 -11.03 -15.35
C GLU A 333 -25.52 -10.99 -14.67
N GLN A 334 -25.92 -12.08 -14.00
CA GLN A 334 -27.16 -12.22 -13.24
C GLN A 334 -26.85 -12.83 -11.87
#